data_AF-A0A3D2X5G8-F1
#
_entry.id   AF-A0A3D2X5G8-F1
#
_cell.length_a   1.000
_cell.length_b   1.000
_cell.length_c   1.000
_cell.angle_alpha   90.00
_cell.angle_beta   90.00
_cell.angle_gamma   90.00
#
_symmetry.space_group_name_H-M   'P 1'
#
loop_
_entity.id
_entity.type
_entity.pdbx_description
1 polymer ?
#
loop_
_entity_poly.entity_id
_entity_poly.type
_entity_poly.pdbx_seq_one_letter_code
_entity_poly.pdbx_strand_id
1 'polypeptide(L)'
;MKRVYDFAVKWCDKFRDQKINYIELVDHYMADDCDALGFKMDCGNAFEQLYGKAVHDYEELDKVIDDVTDISLLGSAIYSRWRYFNHWAYTGEEILAFKNRSWFILALSKLSMLTGENPFIFKGMPQKIRIVSNGMGYGPCPEPNDIVEQHITINSDGRVWFSAYSFGDGFGKYEKSQTKNYKIEKAVAENVLNKVAAYFSNEYDEIFATDIGNWEMEITNTESKAYKFRGSLCANFEVDGVDLSDLIRDSLQIDDLYVFDGRFKPDKVNRITVDYHRVTKIKPKHPISEETEYVTWNYTEQLIVDRETETIEHTQNIGTGCIVSRKYKVEGGVEGLLDDLDADYLFDNVEGNSPDIIATPNEIKEYTITIDFNKNPQRVIQGTFDKNGLPDDFADFAETVFSFMRFYGFGEILDPSIYEKVKRRKNDYIFCSVTFDEGYKSYYYITDDDSIEVGDSVLVPAGKDNHTAIVEIVNIEYFSEEEVPLPVGKTKRIIRKCTEDDFDQQKEV
;
A
#
# COMPACT_ATOMS: atom_id res chain seq x y z
N MET A 1 -14.24 -15.48 -36.67
CA MET A 1 -14.65 -15.17 -35.28
C MET A 1 -14.44 -16.35 -34.36
N LYS A 2 -15.29 -17.39 -34.35
CA LYS A 2 -15.14 -18.54 -33.43
C LYS A 2 -13.74 -19.19 -33.40
N ARG A 3 -13.11 -19.42 -34.55
CA ARG A 3 -11.74 -19.99 -34.60
C ARG A 3 -10.67 -19.09 -33.95
N VAL A 4 -10.82 -17.77 -34.06
CA VAL A 4 -9.90 -16.80 -33.43
C VAL A 4 -10.14 -16.77 -31.93
N TYR A 5 -11.40 -16.82 -31.51
CA TYR A 5 -11.79 -16.93 -30.12
C TYR A 5 -11.20 -18.19 -29.47
N ASP A 6 -11.42 -19.37 -30.08
CA ASP A 6 -10.90 -20.64 -29.57
C ASP A 6 -9.36 -20.63 -29.47
N PHE A 7 -8.67 -19.99 -30.42
CA PHE A 7 -7.22 -19.76 -30.35
C PHE A 7 -6.84 -18.87 -29.17
N ALA A 8 -7.48 -17.71 -29.03
CA ALA A 8 -7.18 -16.75 -27.99
C ALA A 8 -7.34 -17.37 -26.59
N VAL A 9 -8.44 -18.09 -26.37
CA VAL A 9 -8.71 -18.78 -25.09
C VAL A 9 -7.68 -19.88 -24.83
N LYS A 10 -7.42 -20.76 -25.81
CA LYS A 10 -6.45 -21.86 -25.68
C LYS A 10 -5.07 -21.35 -25.27
N TRP A 11 -4.56 -20.33 -25.95
CA TRP A 11 -3.21 -19.82 -25.68
C TRP A 11 -3.17 -18.99 -24.41
N CYS A 12 -4.20 -18.19 -24.13
CA CYS A 12 -4.26 -17.46 -22.86
C CYS A 12 -4.26 -18.42 -21.67
N ASP A 13 -5.06 -19.50 -21.73
CA ASP A 13 -5.08 -20.52 -20.67
C ASP A 13 -3.71 -21.17 -20.42
N LYS A 14 -2.94 -21.43 -21.50
CA LYS A 14 -1.54 -21.89 -21.41
C LYS A 14 -0.63 -20.85 -20.77
N PHE A 15 -0.70 -19.60 -21.22
CA PHE A 15 0.11 -18.51 -20.65
C PHE A 15 -0.25 -18.22 -19.20
N ARG A 16 -1.46 -18.53 -18.75
CA ARG A 16 -1.85 -18.41 -17.33
C ARG A 16 -1.45 -19.62 -16.49
N ASP A 17 -1.06 -20.76 -17.09
CA ASP A 17 -0.65 -21.95 -16.32
C ASP A 17 0.74 -21.78 -15.72
N GLN A 18 0.81 -21.51 -14.41
CA GLN A 18 2.06 -21.26 -13.71
C GLN A 18 3.04 -22.44 -13.72
N LYS A 19 2.54 -23.67 -13.90
CA LYS A 19 3.37 -24.89 -13.93
C LYS A 19 3.80 -25.28 -15.34
N ILE A 20 3.41 -24.49 -16.35
CA ILE A 20 3.72 -24.80 -17.74
C ILE A 20 5.23 -24.78 -17.98
N ASN A 21 5.70 -25.80 -18.70
CA ASN A 21 7.06 -25.78 -19.22
C ASN A 21 7.12 -24.79 -20.40
N TYR A 22 8.11 -23.88 -20.42
CA TYR A 22 8.25 -22.89 -21.50
C TYR A 22 8.28 -23.53 -22.90
N ILE A 23 8.76 -24.78 -23.02
CA ILE A 23 8.77 -25.53 -24.28
C ILE A 23 7.36 -25.61 -24.88
N GLU A 24 6.32 -25.80 -24.07
CA GLU A 24 4.93 -25.87 -24.54
C GLU A 24 4.38 -24.53 -25.06
N LEU A 25 5.05 -23.42 -24.71
CA LEU A 25 4.75 -22.08 -25.19
C LEU A 25 5.55 -21.70 -26.42
N VAL A 26 6.80 -22.15 -26.54
CA VAL A 26 7.68 -21.80 -27.67
C VAL A 26 7.67 -22.82 -28.80
N ASP A 27 6.95 -23.94 -28.70
CA ASP A 27 6.87 -24.94 -29.78
C ASP A 27 6.04 -24.45 -30.99
N HIS A 28 6.24 -25.07 -32.16
CA HIS A 28 5.67 -24.71 -33.47
C HIS A 28 4.14 -24.57 -33.49
N TYR A 29 3.41 -25.20 -32.57
CA TYR A 29 1.95 -25.20 -32.54
C TYR A 29 1.31 -23.81 -32.56
N MET A 30 1.96 -22.79 -31.96
CA MET A 30 1.41 -21.43 -31.99
C MET A 30 1.52 -20.81 -33.38
N ALA A 31 2.62 -21.07 -34.09
CA ALA A 31 2.79 -20.64 -35.47
C ALA A 31 1.75 -21.29 -36.39
N ASP A 32 1.56 -22.61 -36.25
CA ASP A 32 0.59 -23.36 -37.04
C ASP A 32 -0.84 -22.82 -36.84
N ASP A 33 -1.22 -22.54 -35.60
CA ASP A 33 -2.51 -21.95 -35.29
C ASP A 33 -2.64 -20.53 -35.88
N CYS A 34 -1.61 -19.68 -35.74
CA CYS A 34 -1.60 -18.32 -36.30
C CYS A 34 -1.70 -18.31 -37.84
N ASP A 35 -0.93 -19.17 -38.51
CA ASP A 35 -0.95 -19.33 -39.96
C ASP A 35 -2.33 -19.80 -40.45
N ALA A 36 -2.95 -20.75 -39.73
CA ALA A 36 -4.29 -21.26 -40.05
C ALA A 36 -5.41 -20.22 -39.86
N LEU A 37 -5.15 -19.15 -39.10
CA LEU A 37 -6.03 -17.99 -38.92
C LEU A 37 -5.71 -16.84 -39.87
N GLY A 38 -4.59 -16.92 -40.60
CA GLY A 38 -4.15 -15.91 -41.57
C GLY A 38 -3.44 -14.71 -40.95
N PHE A 39 -3.03 -14.79 -39.67
CA PHE A 39 -2.20 -13.77 -39.04
C PHE A 39 -0.83 -13.69 -39.71
N LYS A 40 -0.23 -12.50 -39.71
CA LYS A 40 1.04 -12.25 -40.40
C LYS A 40 2.16 -12.09 -39.39
N MET A 41 3.20 -12.89 -39.55
CA MET A 41 4.48 -12.64 -38.90
C MET A 41 5.18 -11.52 -39.68
N ASP A 42 4.92 -10.29 -39.26
CA ASP A 42 5.44 -9.05 -39.86
C ASP A 42 6.53 -8.41 -38.99
N CYS A 43 7.10 -9.19 -38.07
CA CYS A 43 8.03 -8.75 -37.02
C CYS A 43 7.46 -7.67 -36.08
N GLY A 44 6.14 -7.46 -36.07
CA GLY A 44 5.46 -6.49 -35.21
C GLY A 44 5.38 -5.09 -35.82
N ASN A 45 5.88 -4.90 -37.05
CA ASN A 45 6.00 -3.59 -37.69
C ASN A 45 4.66 -2.83 -37.79
N ALA A 46 3.58 -3.51 -38.17
CA ALA A 46 2.29 -2.83 -38.33
C ALA A 46 1.71 -2.38 -36.98
N PHE A 47 1.92 -3.16 -35.92
CA PHE A 47 1.45 -2.82 -34.58
C PHE A 47 2.30 -1.68 -33.97
N GLU A 48 3.62 -1.74 -34.15
CA GLU A 48 4.56 -0.71 -33.70
C GLU A 48 4.30 0.65 -34.36
N GLN A 49 3.93 0.67 -35.65
CA GLN A 49 3.60 1.93 -36.34
C GLN A 49 2.43 2.69 -35.71
N LEU A 50 1.49 1.97 -35.08
CA LEU A 50 0.28 2.56 -34.48
C LEU A 50 0.43 2.78 -32.98
N TYR A 51 1.07 1.85 -32.27
CA TYR A 51 1.12 1.83 -30.80
C TYR A 51 2.54 1.91 -30.23
N GLY A 52 3.55 2.10 -31.07
CA GLY A 52 4.94 2.26 -30.68
C GLY A 52 5.46 1.08 -29.85
N LYS A 53 6.03 1.40 -28.69
CA LYS A 53 6.69 0.44 -27.78
C LYS A 53 5.73 -0.64 -27.22
N ALA A 54 4.41 -0.44 -27.31
CA ALA A 54 3.41 -1.41 -26.90
C ALA A 54 3.57 -2.79 -27.60
N VAL A 55 4.26 -2.85 -28.74
CA VAL A 55 4.55 -4.14 -29.41
C VAL A 55 5.45 -5.06 -28.56
N HIS A 56 6.38 -4.49 -27.78
CA HIS A 56 7.40 -5.22 -27.02
C HIS A 56 7.37 -4.92 -25.51
N ASP A 57 6.61 -3.92 -25.05
CA ASP A 57 6.52 -3.52 -23.64
C ASP A 57 5.11 -3.75 -23.09
N TYR A 58 5.04 -4.41 -21.93
CA TYR A 58 3.78 -4.69 -21.22
C TYR A 58 3.13 -3.43 -20.66
N GLU A 59 3.89 -2.54 -20.03
CA GLU A 59 3.34 -1.34 -19.38
C GLU A 59 2.81 -0.36 -20.44
N GLU A 60 3.45 -0.31 -21.61
CA GLU A 60 2.96 0.48 -22.74
C GLU A 60 1.75 -0.17 -23.43
N LEU A 61 1.69 -1.51 -23.50
CA LEU A 61 0.50 -2.20 -24.01
C LEU A 61 -0.70 -1.97 -23.10
N ASP A 62 -0.54 -2.08 -21.79
CA ASP A 62 -1.60 -1.92 -20.79
C ASP A 62 -2.31 -0.57 -20.92
N LYS A 63 -1.56 0.51 -21.18
CA LYS A 63 -2.10 1.85 -21.41
C LYS A 63 -2.98 1.99 -22.65
N VAL A 64 -2.77 1.16 -23.68
CA VAL A 64 -3.38 1.33 -25.01
C VAL A 64 -4.25 0.15 -25.44
N ILE A 65 -4.23 -0.96 -24.69
CA ILE A 65 -4.89 -2.22 -25.09
C ILE A 65 -6.38 -2.01 -25.34
N ASP A 66 -7.02 -1.10 -24.62
CA ASP A 66 -8.43 -0.83 -24.78
C ASP A 66 -8.80 -0.21 -26.11
N ASP A 67 -7.89 0.61 -26.67
CA ASP A 67 -8.04 1.25 -27.99
C ASP A 67 -7.78 0.27 -29.15
N VAL A 68 -7.17 -0.90 -28.88
CA VAL A 68 -6.89 -1.91 -29.90
C VAL A 68 -8.18 -2.65 -30.28
N THR A 69 -8.77 -2.30 -31.43
CA THR A 69 -9.98 -2.95 -31.95
C THR A 69 -9.75 -3.87 -33.15
N ASP A 70 -8.59 -3.78 -33.81
CA ASP A 70 -8.28 -4.56 -35.01
C ASP A 70 -7.77 -5.97 -34.65
N ILE A 71 -8.62 -6.96 -34.90
CA ILE A 71 -8.37 -8.39 -34.64
C ILE A 71 -7.17 -8.93 -35.43
N SER A 72 -7.04 -8.55 -36.71
CA SER A 72 -5.98 -9.05 -37.57
C SER A 72 -4.64 -8.44 -37.20
N LEU A 73 -4.64 -7.15 -36.83
CA LEU A 73 -3.46 -6.45 -36.34
C LEU A 73 -2.97 -7.05 -35.01
N LEU A 74 -3.85 -7.20 -34.03
CA LEU A 74 -3.49 -7.76 -32.71
C LEU A 74 -3.03 -9.22 -32.82
N GLY A 75 -3.73 -10.04 -33.61
CA GLY A 75 -3.33 -11.43 -33.85
C GLY A 75 -1.96 -11.55 -34.53
N SER A 76 -1.65 -10.63 -35.45
CA SER A 76 -0.33 -10.55 -36.10
C SER A 76 0.76 -10.09 -35.13
N ALA A 77 0.47 -9.14 -34.24
CA ALA A 77 1.38 -8.71 -33.18
C ALA A 77 1.72 -9.85 -32.22
N ILE A 78 0.70 -10.63 -31.80
CA ILE A 78 0.87 -11.83 -30.97
C ILE A 78 1.78 -12.84 -31.66
N TYR A 79 1.54 -13.11 -32.95
CA TYR A 79 2.38 -14.04 -33.71
C TYR A 79 3.82 -13.55 -33.82
N SER A 80 4.01 -12.28 -34.19
CA SER A 80 5.33 -11.67 -34.32
C SER A 80 6.11 -11.68 -33.01
N ARG A 81 5.46 -11.33 -31.88
CA ARG A 81 6.11 -11.36 -30.57
C ARG A 81 6.43 -12.78 -30.12
N TRP A 82 5.54 -13.74 -30.34
CA TRP A 82 5.84 -15.15 -30.07
C TRP A 82 7.06 -15.62 -30.87
N ARG A 83 7.14 -15.23 -32.15
CA ARG A 83 8.26 -15.61 -33.03
C ARG A 83 9.61 -15.12 -32.50
N TYR A 84 9.64 -13.95 -31.84
CA TYR A 84 10.83 -13.45 -31.18
C TYR A 84 11.35 -14.44 -30.12
N PHE A 85 10.51 -14.94 -29.21
CA PHE A 85 10.95 -15.88 -28.17
C PHE A 85 11.31 -17.26 -28.73
N ASN A 86 10.70 -17.64 -29.84
CA ASN A 86 10.99 -18.90 -30.50
C ASN A 86 12.29 -18.87 -31.35
N HIS A 87 12.76 -17.71 -31.85
CA HIS A 87 13.90 -17.63 -32.79
C HIS A 87 15.03 -16.65 -32.43
N TRP A 88 14.75 -15.59 -31.66
CA TRP A 88 15.69 -14.47 -31.48
C TRP A 88 16.05 -14.18 -30.03
N ALA A 89 15.20 -14.56 -29.06
CA ALA A 89 15.55 -14.47 -27.65
C ALA A 89 16.80 -15.30 -27.33
N TYR A 90 17.55 -14.88 -26.30
CA TYR A 90 18.75 -15.59 -25.89
C TYR A 90 18.39 -16.97 -25.30
N THR A 91 17.31 -17.03 -24.53
CA THR A 91 16.63 -18.29 -24.20
C THR A 91 15.12 -18.19 -24.41
N GLY A 92 14.49 -19.28 -24.88
CA GLY A 92 13.03 -19.34 -25.02
C GLY A 92 12.29 -19.25 -23.67
N GLU A 93 12.97 -19.54 -22.56
CA GLU A 93 12.46 -19.42 -21.20
C GLU A 93 12.11 -17.97 -20.82
N GLU A 94 12.74 -16.97 -21.46
CA GLU A 94 12.41 -15.55 -21.26
C GLU A 94 10.94 -15.23 -21.51
N ILE A 95 10.21 -16.06 -22.28
CA ILE A 95 8.77 -15.91 -22.50
C ILE A 95 7.96 -16.00 -21.20
N LEU A 96 8.49 -16.68 -20.18
CA LEU A 96 7.87 -16.83 -18.86
C LEU A 96 8.16 -15.65 -17.92
N ALA A 97 9.12 -14.78 -18.26
CA ALA A 97 9.40 -13.61 -17.44
C ALA A 97 8.16 -12.74 -17.30
N PHE A 98 7.92 -12.18 -16.10
CA PHE A 98 6.68 -11.48 -15.74
C PHE A 98 6.18 -10.55 -16.84
N LYS A 99 6.99 -9.57 -17.27
CA LYS A 99 6.57 -8.60 -18.31
C LYS A 99 6.24 -9.25 -19.66
N ASN A 100 6.94 -10.31 -20.06
CA ASN A 100 6.69 -10.99 -21.33
C ASN A 100 5.41 -11.81 -21.27
N ARG A 101 5.24 -12.55 -20.18
CA ARG A 101 4.08 -13.39 -19.92
C ARG A 101 2.81 -12.54 -19.80
N SER A 102 2.86 -11.46 -19.01
CA SER A 102 1.74 -10.52 -18.84
C SER A 102 1.32 -9.88 -20.17
N TRP A 103 2.27 -9.55 -21.04
CA TRP A 103 1.94 -9.04 -22.37
C TRP A 103 1.11 -10.04 -23.20
N PHE A 104 1.48 -11.32 -23.23
CA PHE A 104 0.71 -12.33 -23.97
C PHE A 104 -0.67 -12.55 -23.37
N ILE A 105 -0.77 -12.62 -22.04
CA ILE A 105 -2.06 -12.77 -21.35
C ILE A 105 -2.97 -11.60 -21.69
N LEU A 106 -2.46 -10.37 -21.65
CA LEU A 106 -3.22 -9.16 -21.96
C LEU A 106 -3.69 -9.15 -23.42
N ALA A 107 -2.77 -9.36 -24.37
CA ALA A 107 -3.08 -9.36 -25.79
C ALA A 107 -4.07 -10.48 -26.19
N LEU A 108 -3.89 -11.70 -25.66
CA LEU A 108 -4.79 -12.83 -25.93
C LEU A 108 -6.16 -12.64 -25.26
N SER A 109 -6.21 -12.06 -24.06
CA SER A 109 -7.46 -11.71 -23.38
C SER A 109 -8.25 -10.69 -24.21
N LYS A 110 -7.59 -9.60 -24.66
CA LYS A 110 -8.22 -8.62 -25.56
C LYS A 110 -8.70 -9.26 -26.86
N LEU A 111 -7.90 -10.14 -27.47
CA LEU A 111 -8.28 -10.84 -28.70
C LEU A 111 -9.53 -11.72 -28.49
N SER A 112 -9.64 -12.37 -27.33
CA SER A 112 -10.85 -13.14 -26.96
C SER A 112 -12.08 -12.25 -26.82
N MET A 113 -11.94 -11.06 -26.20
CA MET A 113 -13.02 -10.08 -26.03
C MET A 113 -13.51 -9.53 -27.37
N LEU A 114 -12.60 -9.26 -28.31
CA LEU A 114 -12.96 -8.78 -29.65
C LEU A 114 -13.67 -9.84 -30.49
N THR A 115 -13.53 -11.13 -30.14
CA THR A 115 -13.97 -12.25 -30.99
C THR A 115 -15.05 -13.15 -30.39
N GLY A 116 -15.42 -12.94 -29.12
CA GLY A 116 -16.44 -13.70 -28.41
C GLY A 116 -16.75 -13.13 -27.02
N GLU A 117 -17.14 -14.00 -26.08
CA GLU A 117 -17.37 -13.61 -24.69
C GLU A 117 -16.07 -13.66 -23.90
N ASN A 118 -15.77 -12.68 -23.06
CA ASN A 118 -14.63 -12.78 -22.13
C ASN A 118 -14.82 -14.01 -21.20
N PRO A 119 -14.00 -15.07 -21.31
CA PRO A 119 -14.13 -16.25 -20.45
C PRO A 119 -13.47 -16.06 -19.08
N PHE A 120 -12.76 -14.94 -18.88
CA PHE A 120 -11.95 -14.65 -17.70
C PHE A 120 -12.65 -13.77 -16.67
N ILE A 121 -13.89 -13.37 -16.94
CA ILE A 121 -14.80 -12.76 -15.97
C ILE A 121 -16.03 -13.65 -15.79
N PHE A 122 -16.55 -13.68 -14.57
CA PHE A 122 -17.73 -14.43 -14.23
C PHE A 122 -18.98 -13.78 -14.82
N LYS A 123 -19.93 -14.60 -15.30
CA LYS A 123 -21.26 -14.14 -15.74
C LYS A 123 -22.38 -15.07 -15.30
N GLY A 124 -23.50 -14.47 -14.91
CA GLY A 124 -24.72 -15.14 -14.49
C GLY A 124 -24.85 -15.21 -12.98
N MET A 125 -25.68 -16.12 -12.48
CA MET A 125 -25.86 -16.33 -11.04
C MET A 125 -24.99 -17.50 -10.57
N PRO A 126 -24.19 -17.35 -9.50
CA PRO A 126 -23.31 -18.42 -9.02
C PRO A 126 -24.12 -19.55 -8.38
N GLN A 127 -23.83 -20.78 -8.80
CA GLN A 127 -24.49 -22.00 -8.32
C GLN A 127 -23.55 -22.87 -7.47
N LYS A 128 -22.25 -22.85 -7.79
CA LYS A 128 -21.21 -23.61 -7.12
C LYS A 128 -19.87 -22.91 -7.25
N ILE A 129 -19.06 -22.99 -6.21
CA ILE A 129 -17.65 -22.61 -6.18
C ILE A 129 -16.82 -23.82 -5.78
N ARG A 130 -15.71 -24.07 -6.47
CA ARG A 130 -14.67 -25.00 -6.06
C ARG A 130 -13.34 -24.26 -5.98
N ILE A 131 -12.66 -24.31 -4.85
CA ILE A 131 -11.32 -23.74 -4.65
C ILE A 131 -10.36 -24.88 -4.34
N VAL A 132 -9.19 -24.85 -4.97
CA VAL A 132 -8.05 -25.71 -4.67
C VAL A 132 -6.89 -24.78 -4.32
N SER A 133 -6.43 -24.82 -3.09
CA SER A 133 -5.31 -24.02 -2.60
C SER A 133 -4.15 -24.94 -2.26
N ASN A 134 -2.97 -24.65 -2.80
CA ASN A 134 -1.74 -25.42 -2.60
C ASN A 134 -0.67 -24.52 -1.99
N GLY A 135 -0.30 -24.80 -0.75
CA GLY A 135 0.66 -24.03 0.04
C GLY A 135 2.14 -24.32 -0.28
N MET A 136 2.45 -25.13 -1.29
CA MET A 136 3.85 -25.40 -1.66
C MET A 136 4.49 -24.14 -2.26
N GLY A 137 5.50 -23.60 -1.58
CA GLY A 137 6.31 -22.49 -2.04
C GLY A 137 7.82 -22.78 -1.94
N TYR A 138 8.61 -21.73 -2.07
CA TYR A 138 10.04 -21.75 -1.81
C TYR A 138 10.28 -21.78 -0.30
N GLY A 139 11.02 -22.77 0.18
CA GLY A 139 11.26 -22.93 1.61
C GLY A 139 11.81 -24.31 1.95
N PRO A 140 11.95 -24.62 3.26
CA PRO A 140 12.27 -25.97 3.70
C PRO A 140 11.22 -26.96 3.20
N CYS A 141 11.67 -28.18 2.86
CA CYS A 141 10.78 -29.25 2.46
C CYS A 141 9.78 -29.52 3.60
N PRO A 142 8.46 -29.55 3.33
CA PRO A 142 7.47 -29.90 4.34
C PRO A 142 7.69 -31.31 4.89
N GLU A 143 7.29 -31.52 6.14
CA GLU A 143 7.25 -32.84 6.75
C GLU A 143 6.09 -33.68 6.16
N PRO A 144 6.17 -35.03 6.17
CA PRO A 144 5.15 -35.88 5.54
C PRO A 144 3.70 -35.64 6.00
N ASN A 145 3.53 -35.17 7.23
CA ASN A 145 2.21 -34.91 7.81
C ASN A 145 1.73 -33.46 7.64
N ASP A 146 2.58 -32.57 7.13
CA ASP A 146 2.21 -31.16 6.92
C ASP A 146 1.15 -31.07 5.83
N ILE A 147 0.08 -30.33 6.10
CA ILE A 147 -0.95 -30.03 5.11
C ILE A 147 -0.32 -29.11 4.06
N VAL A 148 -0.45 -29.47 2.79
CA VAL A 148 0.11 -28.69 1.66
C VAL A 148 -0.94 -28.36 0.62
N GLU A 149 -2.10 -28.99 0.64
CA GLU A 149 -3.19 -28.71 -0.30
C GLU A 149 -4.56 -28.88 0.34
N GLN A 150 -5.49 -28.00 -0.02
CA GLN A 150 -6.87 -27.98 0.48
C GLN A 150 -7.85 -27.79 -0.66
N HIS A 151 -8.91 -28.58 -0.68
CA HIS A 151 -10.00 -28.47 -1.66
C HIS A 151 -11.28 -28.10 -0.92
N ILE A 152 -11.95 -27.06 -1.39
CA ILE A 152 -13.23 -26.59 -0.87
C ILE A 152 -14.24 -26.60 -2.02
N THR A 153 -15.45 -27.07 -1.78
CA THR A 153 -16.57 -26.90 -2.70
C THR A 153 -17.79 -26.45 -1.93
N ILE A 154 -18.42 -25.36 -2.35
CA ILE A 154 -19.64 -24.81 -1.75
C ILE A 154 -20.71 -24.72 -2.85
N ASN A 155 -21.90 -25.25 -2.58
CA ASN A 155 -23.07 -25.11 -3.46
C ASN A 155 -24.07 -24.09 -2.89
N SER A 156 -24.90 -23.52 -3.77
CA SER A 156 -25.94 -22.57 -3.38
C SER A 156 -27.05 -23.16 -2.50
N ASP A 157 -27.12 -24.48 -2.36
CA ASP A 157 -28.02 -25.16 -1.42
C ASP A 157 -27.43 -25.33 -0.01
N GLY A 158 -26.20 -24.86 0.21
CA GLY A 158 -25.48 -24.90 1.47
C GLY A 158 -24.60 -26.13 1.68
N ARG A 159 -24.51 -27.07 0.73
CA ARG A 159 -23.60 -28.22 0.89
C ARG A 159 -22.15 -27.80 0.71
N VAL A 160 -21.32 -28.29 1.63
CA VAL A 160 -19.87 -28.05 1.65
C VAL A 160 -19.14 -29.38 1.61
N TRP A 161 -18.13 -29.48 0.73
CA TRP A 161 -17.13 -30.54 0.73
C TRP A 161 -15.77 -29.92 0.97
N PHE A 162 -15.09 -30.39 2.00
CA PHE A 162 -13.73 -30.01 2.33
C PHE A 162 -12.84 -31.26 2.35
N SER A 163 -11.65 -31.15 1.79
CA SER A 163 -10.59 -32.14 1.99
C SER A 163 -9.22 -31.48 2.06
N ALA A 164 -8.41 -31.91 3.02
CA ALA A 164 -7.02 -31.52 3.15
C ALA A 164 -6.11 -32.69 2.77
N TYR A 165 -4.93 -32.34 2.26
CA TYR A 165 -3.93 -33.28 1.77
C TYR A 165 -2.57 -32.94 2.38
N SER A 166 -1.93 -33.94 2.97
CA SER A 166 -0.59 -33.82 3.53
C SER A 166 0.48 -34.12 2.48
N PHE A 167 1.70 -33.64 2.73
CA PHE A 167 2.83 -33.79 1.81
C PHE A 167 3.13 -35.26 1.47
N GLY A 168 2.98 -36.16 2.44
CA GLY A 168 3.20 -37.60 2.30
C GLY A 168 4.64 -37.91 1.89
N ASP A 169 4.80 -38.80 0.91
CA ASP A 169 6.10 -39.18 0.33
C ASP A 169 6.70 -38.10 -0.61
N GLY A 170 6.03 -36.97 -0.80
CA GLY A 170 6.41 -35.92 -1.75
C GLY A 170 6.16 -36.28 -3.22
N PHE A 171 6.61 -35.41 -4.13
CA PHE A 171 6.62 -35.65 -5.59
C PHE A 171 5.25 -35.94 -6.24
N GLY A 172 4.21 -35.19 -5.88
CA GLY A 172 2.92 -35.19 -6.58
C GLY A 172 1.96 -36.30 -6.15
N LYS A 173 2.23 -36.97 -5.03
CA LYS A 173 1.33 -37.94 -4.39
C LYS A 173 0.93 -37.47 -2.99
N TYR A 174 0.28 -36.32 -2.90
CA TYR A 174 -0.24 -35.89 -1.61
C TYR A 174 -1.25 -36.89 -1.07
N GLU A 175 -1.19 -37.14 0.22
CA GLU A 175 -2.06 -38.09 0.89
C GLU A 175 -3.24 -37.36 1.47
N LYS A 176 -4.45 -37.86 1.23
CA LYS A 176 -5.66 -37.26 1.80
C LYS A 176 -5.65 -37.48 3.32
N SER A 177 -5.43 -36.41 4.08
CA SER A 177 -5.33 -36.44 5.53
C SER A 177 -6.68 -36.23 6.21
N GLN A 178 -7.54 -35.40 5.63
CA GLN A 178 -8.83 -35.03 6.21
C GLN A 178 -9.92 -34.88 5.14
N THR A 179 -11.16 -35.18 5.51
CA THR A 179 -12.34 -34.83 4.70
C THR A 179 -13.51 -34.51 5.62
N LYS A 180 -14.26 -33.46 5.29
CA LYS A 180 -15.45 -33.04 6.01
C LYS A 180 -16.53 -32.66 4.99
N ASN A 181 -17.69 -33.32 5.09
CA ASN A 181 -18.85 -33.01 4.28
C ASN A 181 -19.99 -32.61 5.21
N TYR A 182 -20.52 -31.41 5.02
CA TYR A 182 -21.52 -30.85 5.93
C TYR A 182 -22.38 -29.84 5.19
N LYS A 183 -23.31 -29.23 5.92
CA LYS A 183 -24.24 -28.24 5.38
C LYS A 183 -24.21 -26.99 6.25
N ILE A 184 -24.09 -25.84 5.60
CA ILE A 184 -24.26 -24.52 6.20
C ILE A 184 -25.64 -23.95 5.84
N GLU A 185 -26.04 -22.88 6.50
CA GLU A 185 -27.28 -22.19 6.16
C GLU A 185 -27.24 -21.69 4.71
N LYS A 186 -28.38 -21.83 4.02
CA LYS A 186 -28.50 -21.46 2.61
C LYS A 186 -28.11 -19.99 2.37
N ALA A 187 -28.55 -19.09 3.25
CA ALA A 187 -28.24 -17.66 3.15
C ALA A 187 -26.73 -17.38 3.28
N VAL A 188 -26.02 -18.12 4.14
CA VAL A 188 -24.57 -18.00 4.29
C VAL A 188 -23.86 -18.45 3.01
N ALA A 189 -24.27 -19.58 2.43
CA ALA A 189 -23.71 -20.06 1.17
C ALA A 189 -23.97 -19.09 0.00
N GLU A 190 -25.18 -18.56 -0.10
CA GLU A 190 -25.53 -17.55 -1.10
C GLU A 190 -24.69 -16.27 -0.92
N ASN A 191 -24.45 -15.82 0.32
CA ASN A 191 -23.60 -14.67 0.60
C ASN A 191 -22.15 -14.87 0.10
N VAL A 192 -21.54 -16.01 0.44
CA VAL A 192 -20.18 -16.35 -0.04
C VAL A 192 -20.14 -16.39 -1.56
N LEU A 193 -21.05 -17.15 -2.18
CA LEU A 193 -21.11 -17.30 -3.63
C LEU A 193 -21.27 -15.95 -4.34
N ASN A 194 -22.15 -15.08 -3.84
CA ASN A 194 -22.44 -13.80 -4.44
C ASN A 194 -21.27 -12.81 -4.29
N LYS A 195 -20.63 -12.72 -3.11
CA LYS A 195 -19.46 -11.83 -2.93
C LYS A 195 -18.28 -12.27 -3.77
N VAL A 196 -17.98 -13.57 -3.82
CA VAL A 196 -16.93 -14.10 -4.72
C VAL A 196 -17.30 -13.83 -6.19
N ALA A 197 -18.51 -14.16 -6.60
CA ALA A 197 -18.96 -13.88 -7.97
C ALA A 197 -18.92 -12.40 -8.34
N ALA A 198 -19.28 -11.51 -7.42
CA ALA A 198 -19.26 -10.07 -7.64
C ALA A 198 -17.84 -9.56 -7.89
N TYR A 199 -16.87 -10.00 -7.08
CA TYR A 199 -15.46 -9.65 -7.29
C TYR A 199 -14.97 -10.11 -8.67
N PHE A 200 -15.17 -11.39 -8.98
CA PHE A 200 -14.70 -11.99 -10.23
C PHE A 200 -15.58 -11.70 -11.46
N SER A 201 -16.65 -10.90 -11.32
CA SER A 201 -17.40 -10.37 -12.47
C SER A 201 -16.68 -9.20 -13.14
N ASN A 202 -15.68 -8.63 -12.46
CA ASN A 202 -14.74 -7.67 -13.02
C ASN A 202 -13.40 -8.35 -13.32
N GLU A 203 -12.53 -7.65 -14.06
CA GLU A 203 -11.15 -8.08 -14.21
C GLU A 203 -10.44 -8.02 -12.85
N TYR A 204 -9.56 -8.99 -12.60
CA TYR A 204 -8.76 -9.06 -11.38
C TYR A 204 -7.30 -9.24 -11.75
N ASP A 205 -6.43 -8.64 -10.96
CA ASP A 205 -4.98 -8.77 -11.15
C ASP A 205 -4.52 -10.16 -10.73
N GLU A 206 -3.99 -10.90 -11.69
CA GLU A 206 -3.39 -12.19 -11.44
C GLU A 206 -1.93 -12.00 -11.02
N ILE A 207 -1.67 -12.13 -9.71
CA ILE A 207 -0.31 -12.10 -9.17
C ILE A 207 0.39 -13.43 -9.49
N PHE A 208 1.55 -13.34 -10.14
CA PHE A 208 2.42 -14.46 -10.49
C PHE A 208 3.66 -14.46 -9.60
N ALA A 209 3.52 -14.94 -8.36
CA ALA A 209 4.64 -15.11 -7.46
C ALA A 209 5.20 -16.55 -7.58
N THR A 210 6.52 -16.67 -7.71
CA THR A 210 7.19 -17.95 -7.96
C THR A 210 7.64 -18.67 -6.70
N ASP A 211 7.70 -17.94 -5.59
CA ASP A 211 8.23 -18.35 -4.30
C ASP A 211 7.15 -18.70 -3.27
N ILE A 212 5.87 -18.56 -3.62
CA ILE A 212 4.74 -18.91 -2.75
C ILE A 212 3.81 -19.91 -3.43
N GLY A 213 2.93 -20.49 -2.62
CA GLY A 213 1.89 -21.39 -3.11
C GLY A 213 0.83 -20.69 -3.97
N ASN A 214 -0.07 -21.47 -4.55
CA ASN A 214 -1.05 -20.99 -5.54
C ASN A 214 -2.45 -21.54 -5.27
N TRP A 215 -3.45 -20.89 -5.85
CA TRP A 215 -4.83 -21.33 -5.81
C TRP A 215 -5.43 -21.38 -7.22
N GLU A 216 -6.36 -22.30 -7.39
CA GLU A 216 -7.23 -22.42 -8.54
C GLU A 216 -8.67 -22.42 -8.07
N MET A 217 -9.53 -21.70 -8.77
CA MET A 217 -10.95 -21.63 -8.47
C MET A 217 -11.78 -21.85 -9.73
N GLU A 218 -12.87 -22.59 -9.57
CA GLU A 218 -13.92 -22.74 -10.57
C GLU A 218 -15.25 -22.25 -10.00
N ILE A 219 -15.86 -21.26 -10.65
CA ILE A 219 -17.24 -20.83 -10.38
C ILE A 219 -18.14 -21.40 -11.46
N THR A 220 -19.15 -22.16 -11.08
CA THR A 220 -20.20 -22.66 -11.98
C THR A 220 -21.46 -21.82 -11.81
N ASN A 221 -22.01 -21.29 -12.89
CA ASN A 221 -23.27 -20.54 -12.86
C ASN A 221 -24.51 -21.47 -12.94
N THR A 222 -25.71 -20.90 -12.83
CA THR A 222 -26.99 -21.64 -12.94
C THR A 222 -27.24 -22.28 -14.31
N GLU A 223 -26.53 -21.82 -15.35
CA GLU A 223 -26.55 -22.41 -16.70
C GLU A 223 -25.52 -23.55 -16.86
N SER A 224 -24.89 -23.97 -15.77
CA SER A 224 -23.83 -25.00 -15.74
C SER A 224 -22.56 -24.62 -16.52
N LYS A 225 -22.36 -23.33 -16.83
CA LYS A 225 -21.12 -22.82 -17.41
C LYS A 225 -20.10 -22.59 -16.30
N ALA A 226 -18.90 -23.14 -16.48
CA ALA A 226 -17.79 -23.03 -15.55
C ALA A 226 -16.82 -21.92 -15.98
N TYR A 227 -16.39 -21.10 -15.01
CA TYR A 227 -15.42 -20.02 -15.16
C TYR A 227 -14.24 -20.33 -14.25
N LYS A 228 -13.02 -20.21 -14.77
CA LYS A 228 -11.80 -20.60 -14.07
C LYS A 228 -10.96 -19.38 -13.76
N PHE A 229 -10.49 -19.34 -12.52
CA PHE A 229 -9.67 -18.29 -11.94
C PHE A 229 -8.51 -18.95 -11.22
N ARG A 230 -7.41 -18.22 -11.09
CA ARG A 230 -6.19 -18.70 -10.44
C ARG A 230 -5.34 -17.54 -9.98
N GLY A 231 -4.38 -17.81 -9.11
CA GLY A 231 -3.40 -16.82 -8.66
C GLY A 231 -2.49 -17.39 -7.58
N SER A 232 -1.57 -16.57 -7.09
CA SER A 232 -0.71 -16.92 -5.97
C SER A 232 -1.40 -16.67 -4.62
N LEU A 233 -0.97 -17.40 -3.58
CA LEU A 233 -1.50 -17.33 -2.21
C LEU A 233 -1.03 -16.06 -1.48
N CYS A 234 -1.25 -14.89 -2.06
CA CYS A 234 -0.99 -13.59 -1.45
C CYS A 234 -2.11 -12.59 -1.78
N ALA A 235 -3.23 -13.09 -2.31
CA ALA A 235 -4.28 -12.23 -2.84
C ALA A 235 -5.02 -11.49 -1.71
N ASN A 236 -5.29 -10.21 -1.96
CA ASN A 236 -6.15 -9.38 -1.12
C ASN A 236 -7.44 -9.03 -1.86
N PHE A 237 -8.37 -9.98 -1.88
CA PHE A 237 -9.67 -9.78 -2.53
C PHE A 237 -10.68 -9.28 -1.51
N GLU A 238 -11.13 -8.05 -1.70
CA GLU A 238 -12.05 -7.38 -0.80
C GLU A 238 -13.33 -6.94 -1.54
N VAL A 239 -14.48 -7.10 -0.91
CA VAL A 239 -15.77 -6.62 -1.41
C VAL A 239 -16.54 -5.97 -0.25
N ASP A 240 -16.79 -4.66 -0.36
CA ASP A 240 -17.45 -3.84 0.67
C ASP A 240 -16.75 -3.89 2.05
N GLY A 241 -15.42 -3.78 2.10
CA GLY A 241 -14.67 -3.86 3.36
C GLY A 241 -14.54 -5.29 3.93
N VAL A 242 -14.96 -6.31 3.18
CA VAL A 242 -14.92 -7.71 3.61
C VAL A 242 -13.90 -8.48 2.76
N ASP A 243 -12.86 -9.00 3.40
CA ASP A 243 -11.92 -9.92 2.79
C ASP A 243 -12.61 -11.26 2.46
N LEU A 244 -12.44 -11.73 1.22
CA LEU A 244 -13.10 -12.94 0.75
C LEU A 244 -12.55 -14.22 1.39
N SER A 245 -11.27 -14.27 1.75
CA SER A 245 -10.69 -15.43 2.43
C SER A 245 -11.24 -15.57 3.84
N ASP A 246 -11.31 -14.46 4.58
CA ASP A 246 -11.90 -14.40 5.91
C ASP A 246 -13.40 -14.70 5.89
N LEU A 247 -14.15 -14.12 4.95
CA LEU A 247 -15.55 -14.44 4.75
C LEU A 247 -15.78 -15.96 4.58
N ILE A 248 -14.92 -16.62 3.80
CA ILE A 248 -15.01 -18.07 3.58
C ILE A 248 -14.67 -18.83 4.87
N ARG A 249 -13.62 -18.47 5.59
CA ARG A 249 -13.25 -19.09 6.88
C ARG A 249 -14.38 -19.01 7.89
N ASP A 250 -14.93 -17.81 8.10
CA ASP A 250 -15.99 -17.54 9.06
C ASP A 250 -17.27 -18.29 8.69
N SER A 251 -17.64 -18.26 7.41
CA SER A 251 -18.83 -18.95 6.89
C SER A 251 -18.73 -20.47 7.03
N LEU A 252 -17.52 -21.02 6.90
CA LEU A 252 -17.27 -22.45 6.98
C LEU A 252 -16.94 -22.94 8.39
N GLN A 253 -16.58 -22.04 9.31
CA GLN A 253 -16.04 -22.32 10.64
C GLN A 253 -14.79 -23.22 10.56
N ILE A 254 -13.85 -22.85 9.69
CA ILE A 254 -12.56 -23.51 9.50
C ILE A 254 -11.49 -22.43 9.37
N ASP A 255 -10.78 -22.16 10.48
CA ASP A 255 -9.83 -21.05 10.57
C ASP A 255 -8.54 -21.30 9.78
N ASP A 256 -8.18 -22.58 9.57
CA ASP A 256 -6.93 -23.02 8.93
C ASP A 256 -7.01 -23.16 7.40
N LEU A 257 -8.03 -22.59 6.77
CA LEU A 257 -8.13 -22.57 5.30
C LEU A 257 -7.12 -21.62 4.67
N TYR A 258 -6.43 -22.06 3.62
CA TYR A 258 -5.55 -21.24 2.79
C TYR A 258 -6.30 -20.29 1.86
N VAL A 259 -7.40 -20.75 1.25
CA VAL A 259 -8.23 -19.98 0.31
C VAL A 259 -7.38 -19.19 -0.70
N PHE A 260 -7.37 -17.86 -0.67
CA PHE A 260 -6.67 -17.01 -1.64
C PHE A 260 -5.37 -16.37 -1.09
N ASP A 261 -5.17 -16.35 0.23
CA ASP A 261 -4.11 -15.59 0.90
C ASP A 261 -3.08 -16.47 1.64
N GLY A 262 -3.27 -17.79 1.64
CA GLY A 262 -2.39 -18.76 2.30
C GLY A 262 -2.32 -18.63 3.83
N ARG A 263 -3.14 -17.77 4.45
CA ARG A 263 -2.98 -17.28 5.84
C ARG A 263 -1.65 -16.55 6.10
N PHE A 264 -1.04 -15.96 5.08
CA PHE A 264 0.16 -15.14 5.28
C PHE A 264 -0.16 -13.71 5.75
N LYS A 265 -1.44 -13.32 5.79
CA LYS A 265 -1.81 -11.99 6.25
C LYS A 265 -1.66 -11.91 7.77
N PRO A 266 -0.83 -10.99 8.28
CA PRO A 266 -0.80 -10.69 9.71
C PRO A 266 -2.18 -10.17 10.13
N ASP A 267 -2.46 -10.26 11.43
CA ASP A 267 -3.67 -9.64 11.96
C ASP A 267 -3.64 -8.12 11.77
N LYS A 268 -4.78 -7.44 12.00
CA LYS A 268 -4.84 -5.98 11.98
C LYS A 268 -4.93 -5.43 13.39
N VAL A 269 -4.24 -4.32 13.63
CA VAL A 269 -4.41 -3.53 14.84
C VAL A 269 -5.62 -2.62 14.67
N ASN A 270 -6.62 -2.77 15.53
CA ASN A 270 -7.82 -1.94 15.55
C ASN A 270 -7.64 -0.73 16.47
N ARG A 271 -6.97 -0.91 17.61
CA ARG A 271 -6.77 0.17 18.58
C ARG A 271 -5.52 -0.05 19.41
N ILE A 272 -4.80 1.03 19.68
CA ILE A 272 -3.74 1.10 20.68
C ILE A 272 -4.10 2.17 21.70
N THR A 273 -4.08 1.81 22.99
CA THR A 273 -4.21 2.75 24.10
C THR A 273 -2.94 2.70 24.93
N VAL A 274 -2.30 3.85 25.14
CA VAL A 274 -1.13 4.01 26.01
C VAL A 274 -1.53 4.89 27.18
N ASP A 275 -1.60 4.30 28.36
CA ASP A 275 -1.81 4.99 29.63
C ASP A 275 -0.46 5.18 30.32
N TYR A 276 -0.06 6.43 30.55
CA TYR A 276 1.14 6.81 31.28
C TYR A 276 0.78 7.46 32.61
N HIS A 277 1.49 7.09 33.67
CA HIS A 277 1.31 7.64 35.01
C HIS A 277 2.67 7.98 35.63
N ARG A 278 2.81 9.24 36.04
CA ARG A 278 3.97 9.72 36.77
C ARG A 278 3.57 10.35 38.10
N VAL A 279 4.20 9.86 39.16
CA VAL A 279 4.10 10.43 40.50
C VAL A 279 5.45 10.99 40.91
N THR A 280 5.52 12.30 41.17
CA THR A 280 6.75 12.95 41.64
C THR A 280 6.53 13.58 43.01
N LYS A 281 7.43 13.31 43.97
CA LYS A 281 7.46 13.97 45.29
C LYS A 281 8.41 15.15 45.25
N ILE A 282 7.87 16.35 45.40
CA ILE A 282 8.60 17.60 45.33
C ILE A 282 8.74 18.16 46.74
N LYS A 283 9.97 18.42 47.18
CA LYS A 283 10.22 19.14 48.43
C LYS A 283 10.14 20.65 48.17
N PRO A 284 9.13 21.36 48.69
CA PRO A 284 9.01 22.79 48.48
C PRO A 284 10.13 23.55 49.19
N LYS A 285 10.51 24.73 48.67
CA LYS A 285 11.56 25.58 49.26
C LYS A 285 11.21 26.08 50.68
N HIS A 286 9.92 26.14 50.98
CA HIS A 286 9.39 26.44 52.31
C HIS A 286 8.39 25.34 52.70
N PRO A 287 8.37 24.90 53.97
CA PRO A 287 7.40 23.90 54.43
C PRO A 287 5.98 24.43 54.22
N ILE A 288 5.09 23.57 53.72
CA ILE A 288 3.67 23.90 53.55
C ILE A 288 2.95 23.86 54.91
N SER A 289 3.38 22.96 55.79
CA SER A 289 2.98 22.86 57.19
C SER A 289 4.02 22.05 57.98
N GLU A 290 3.89 21.96 59.31
CA GLU A 290 4.75 21.11 60.15
C GLU A 290 4.62 19.60 59.82
N GLU A 291 3.53 19.19 59.17
CA GLU A 291 3.19 17.79 58.88
C GLU A 291 3.39 17.40 57.39
N THR A 292 3.58 18.37 56.48
CA THR A 292 3.69 18.13 55.03
C THR A 292 5.07 18.52 54.50
N GLU A 293 5.99 17.55 54.47
CA GLU A 293 7.36 17.75 53.97
C GLU A 293 7.47 17.75 52.43
N TYR A 294 6.56 17.05 51.73
CA TYR A 294 6.57 16.92 50.26
C TYR A 294 5.20 17.24 49.66
N VAL A 295 5.20 17.77 48.44
CA VAL A 295 4.03 17.85 47.56
C VAL A 295 4.09 16.70 46.58
N THR A 296 2.98 15.98 46.41
CA THR A 296 2.84 14.97 45.37
C THR A 296 2.30 15.61 44.11
N TRP A 297 3.07 15.55 43.04
CA TRP A 297 2.63 15.87 41.70
C TRP A 297 2.19 14.58 41.00
N ASN A 298 0.89 14.46 40.75
CA ASN A 298 0.32 13.33 40.02
C ASN A 298 -0.02 13.76 38.60
N TYR A 299 0.68 13.17 37.64
CA TYR A 299 0.52 13.40 36.21
C TYR A 299 0.06 12.11 35.54
N THR A 300 -1.01 12.17 34.76
CA THR A 300 -1.40 11.08 33.87
C THR A 300 -1.51 11.58 32.45
N GLU A 301 -1.25 10.69 31.50
CA GLU A 301 -1.31 10.97 30.07
C GLU A 301 -1.86 9.75 29.36
N GLN A 302 -2.73 9.97 28.38
CA GLN A 302 -3.34 8.91 27.60
C GLN A 302 -3.22 9.23 26.12
N LEU A 303 -2.76 8.27 25.35
CA LEU A 303 -2.76 8.29 23.89
C LEU A 303 -3.66 7.15 23.40
N ILE A 304 -4.63 7.46 22.55
CA ILE A 304 -5.49 6.47 21.89
C ILE A 304 -5.32 6.65 20.39
N VAL A 305 -4.99 5.58 19.68
CA VAL A 305 -5.00 5.48 18.23
C VAL A 305 -6.06 4.46 17.86
N ASP A 306 -7.09 4.88 17.12
CA ASP A 306 -8.31 4.08 16.93
C ASP A 306 -8.73 4.05 15.45
N ARG A 307 -8.78 2.84 14.89
CA ARG A 307 -9.11 2.57 13.48
C ARG A 307 -10.57 2.90 13.18
N GLU A 308 -11.51 2.45 14.01
CA GLU A 308 -12.95 2.58 13.74
C GLU A 308 -13.41 4.04 13.68
N THR A 309 -12.91 4.87 14.59
CA THR A 309 -13.23 6.30 14.64
C THR A 309 -12.31 7.15 13.77
N GLU A 310 -11.25 6.53 13.21
CA GLU A 310 -10.15 7.15 12.47
C GLU A 310 -9.54 8.33 13.23
N THR A 311 -9.28 8.12 14.52
CA THR A 311 -8.81 9.19 15.40
C THR A 311 -7.55 8.86 16.20
N ILE A 312 -6.77 9.92 16.45
CA ILE A 312 -5.72 9.93 17.47
C ILE A 312 -6.15 10.92 18.55
N GLU A 313 -6.32 10.44 19.77
CA GLU A 313 -6.66 11.25 20.93
C GLU A 313 -5.50 11.27 21.92
N HIS A 314 -5.06 12.47 22.31
CA HIS A 314 -3.99 12.67 23.27
C HIS A 314 -4.48 13.56 24.42
N THR A 315 -4.53 13.02 25.63
CA THR A 315 -5.02 13.73 26.82
C THR A 315 -3.97 13.72 27.92
N GLN A 316 -3.67 14.89 28.48
CA GLN A 316 -2.72 15.10 29.57
C GLN A 316 -3.45 15.69 30.78
N ASN A 317 -3.28 15.08 31.95
CA ASN A 317 -3.78 15.57 33.22
C ASN A 317 -2.60 16.13 34.04
N ILE A 318 -2.51 17.45 34.10
CA ILE A 318 -1.37 18.21 34.65
C ILE A 318 -1.74 18.73 36.04
N GLY A 319 -2.09 17.81 36.94
CA GLY A 319 -2.59 18.13 38.29
C GLY A 319 -4.07 18.50 38.34
N THR A 320 -4.52 19.01 39.50
CA THR A 320 -5.95 19.23 39.77
C THR A 320 -6.55 20.32 38.87
N GLY A 321 -7.54 19.94 38.05
CA GLY A 321 -8.31 20.87 37.22
C GLY A 321 -7.64 21.30 35.91
N CYS A 322 -6.44 20.78 35.60
CA CYS A 322 -5.75 21.07 34.34
C CYS A 322 -5.75 19.84 33.44
N ILE A 323 -6.58 19.87 32.40
CA ILE A 323 -6.71 18.82 31.40
C ILE A 323 -6.43 19.45 30.03
N VAL A 324 -5.47 18.89 29.30
CA VAL A 324 -5.15 19.30 27.93
C VAL A 324 -5.47 18.12 27.02
N SER A 325 -6.38 18.30 26.07
CA SER A 325 -6.77 17.25 25.12
C SER A 325 -6.61 17.71 23.69
N ARG A 326 -6.12 16.81 22.83
CA ARG A 326 -5.99 16.97 21.37
C ARG A 326 -6.66 15.79 20.70
N LYS A 327 -7.39 16.04 19.62
CA LYS A 327 -8.04 15.01 18.82
C LYS A 327 -7.80 15.29 17.34
N TYR A 328 -7.19 14.31 16.67
CA TYR A 328 -6.97 14.29 15.24
C TYR A 328 -7.95 13.30 14.65
N LYS A 329 -8.71 13.70 13.62
CA LYS A 329 -9.56 12.79 12.84
C LYS A 329 -9.13 12.90 11.39
N VAL A 330 -8.61 11.81 10.83
CA VAL A 330 -8.00 11.80 9.50
C VAL A 330 -8.44 10.52 8.79
N GLU A 331 -9.39 10.69 7.88
CA GLU A 331 -9.94 9.59 7.06
C GLU A 331 -8.84 8.95 6.20
N GLY A 332 -8.74 7.61 6.25
CA GLY A 332 -7.70 6.78 5.66
C GLY A 332 -6.31 6.90 6.33
N GLY A 333 -6.00 8.05 6.95
CA GLY A 333 -4.68 8.31 7.51
C GLY A 333 -4.38 7.53 8.78
N VAL A 334 -5.34 7.43 9.70
CA VAL A 334 -5.14 6.64 10.94
C VAL A 334 -5.15 5.14 10.64
N GLU A 335 -5.96 4.70 9.66
CA GLU A 335 -5.96 3.32 9.20
C GLU A 335 -4.60 2.93 8.63
N GLY A 336 -4.05 3.73 7.70
CA GLY A 336 -2.73 3.50 7.12
C GLY A 336 -1.62 3.46 8.18
N LEU A 337 -1.67 4.35 9.18
CA LEU A 337 -0.72 4.33 10.30
C LEU A 337 -0.75 3.00 11.07
N LEU A 338 -1.93 2.40 11.26
CA LEU A 338 -2.08 1.12 11.96
C LEU A 338 -1.77 -0.08 11.07
N ASP A 339 -1.94 0.02 9.75
CA ASP A 339 -1.59 -1.02 8.78
C ASP A 339 -0.07 -1.19 8.61
N ASP A 340 0.71 -0.14 8.88
CA ASP A 340 2.17 -0.20 8.87
C ASP A 340 2.77 -0.95 10.08
N LEU A 341 1.94 -1.30 11.08
CA LEU A 341 2.38 -2.02 12.27
C LEU A 341 2.30 -3.54 12.05
N ASP A 342 3.37 -4.25 12.39
CA ASP A 342 3.39 -5.71 12.39
C ASP A 342 2.64 -6.27 13.60
N ALA A 343 1.35 -6.55 13.43
CA ALA A 343 0.47 -6.99 14.50
C ALA A 343 0.93 -8.29 15.19
N ASP A 344 1.65 -9.16 14.49
CA ASP A 344 2.06 -10.46 15.04
C ASP A 344 3.14 -10.26 16.11
N TYR A 345 4.03 -9.28 15.93
CA TYR A 345 5.18 -9.02 16.82
C TYR A 345 5.10 -7.71 17.63
N LEU A 346 4.08 -6.89 17.44
CA LEU A 346 3.95 -5.57 18.06
C LEU A 346 3.99 -5.62 19.60
N PHE A 347 5.01 -5.00 20.19
CA PHE A 347 5.26 -4.95 21.64
C PHE A 347 5.40 -6.33 22.31
N ASP A 348 5.89 -7.34 21.59
CA ASP A 348 6.06 -8.70 22.13
C ASP A 348 7.22 -8.85 23.11
N ASN A 349 8.25 -8.00 23.00
CA ASN A 349 9.46 -8.12 23.80
C ASN A 349 9.70 -6.88 24.66
N VAL A 350 9.98 -7.12 25.95
CA VAL A 350 10.43 -6.12 26.91
C VAL A 350 11.67 -6.68 27.60
N GLU A 351 12.82 -6.02 27.43
CA GLU A 351 14.10 -6.44 28.03
C GLU A 351 13.99 -6.59 29.57
N GLY A 352 13.31 -5.63 30.20
CA GLY A 352 13.15 -5.54 31.64
C GLY A 352 14.36 -4.93 32.34
N ASN A 353 14.12 -4.43 33.55
CA ASN A 353 15.17 -3.87 34.39
C ASN A 353 15.91 -4.94 35.19
N SER A 354 17.23 -4.78 35.34
CA SER A 354 18.06 -5.64 36.19
C SER A 354 17.62 -5.57 37.66
N PRO A 355 17.75 -6.64 38.47
CA PRO A 355 17.35 -6.62 39.88
C PRO A 355 18.19 -5.68 40.76
N ASP A 356 19.35 -5.19 40.29
CA ASP A 356 20.27 -4.31 41.02
C ASP A 356 20.07 -2.81 40.70
N ILE A 357 18.91 -2.42 40.15
CA ILE A 357 18.58 -1.02 39.89
C ILE A 357 18.53 -0.17 41.17
N ILE A 358 19.07 1.05 41.06
CA ILE A 358 18.93 2.07 42.10
C ILE A 358 17.57 2.74 41.93
N ALA A 359 16.67 2.51 42.89
CA ALA A 359 15.35 3.14 42.89
C ALA A 359 15.48 4.68 42.96
N THR A 360 14.58 5.38 42.25
CA THR A 360 14.41 6.83 42.38
C THR A 360 13.26 7.11 43.36
N PRO A 361 13.52 7.28 44.67
CA PRO A 361 12.48 7.21 45.71
C PRO A 361 11.40 8.30 45.63
N ASN A 362 11.66 9.37 44.88
CA ASN A 362 10.77 10.51 44.72
C ASN A 362 10.10 10.56 43.34
N GLU A 363 10.29 9.56 42.48
CA GLU A 363 9.70 9.53 41.15
C GLU A 363 9.30 8.09 40.77
N ILE A 364 8.04 7.93 40.39
CA ILE A 364 7.51 6.70 39.79
C ILE A 364 7.03 7.07 38.40
N LYS A 365 7.39 6.28 37.39
CA LYS A 365 6.90 6.40 36.02
C LYS A 365 6.50 5.01 35.55
N GLU A 366 5.22 4.83 35.29
CA GLU A 366 4.63 3.56 34.90
C GLU A 366 3.78 3.76 33.65
N TYR A 367 3.57 2.67 32.92
CA TYR A 367 2.67 2.66 31.79
C TYR A 367 1.83 1.39 31.72
N THR A 368 0.73 1.48 30.99
CA THR A 368 -0.03 0.34 30.47
C THR A 368 -0.29 0.59 28.99
N ILE A 369 0.11 -0.36 28.13
CA ILE A 369 -0.24 -0.37 26.72
C ILE A 369 -1.28 -1.46 26.52
N THR A 370 -2.40 -1.13 25.87
CA THR A 370 -3.45 -2.06 25.49
C THR A 370 -3.61 -2.03 23.98
N ILE A 371 -3.55 -3.22 23.36
CA ILE A 371 -3.70 -3.41 21.92
C ILE A 371 -4.93 -4.27 21.68
N ASP A 372 -5.88 -3.73 20.92
CA ASP A 372 -7.02 -4.47 20.41
C ASP A 372 -6.75 -4.84 18.95
N PHE A 373 -6.70 -6.14 18.68
CA PHE A 373 -6.55 -6.66 17.33
C PHE A 373 -7.91 -7.01 16.71
N ASN A 374 -7.90 -7.30 15.42
CA ASN A 374 -9.09 -7.73 14.71
C ASN A 374 -9.44 -9.20 14.97
N LYS A 375 -8.45 -10.10 15.03
CA LYS A 375 -8.66 -11.55 15.22
C LYS A 375 -8.11 -12.04 16.56
N ASN A 376 -6.92 -11.56 16.94
CA ASN A 376 -6.18 -11.99 18.11
C ASN A 376 -6.80 -11.42 19.40
N PRO A 377 -6.65 -12.12 20.54
CA PRO A 377 -7.04 -11.59 21.85
C PRO A 377 -6.31 -10.28 22.16
N GLN A 378 -6.96 -9.41 22.94
CA GLN A 378 -6.35 -8.18 23.45
C GLN A 378 -5.01 -8.47 24.14
N ARG A 379 -3.99 -7.68 23.80
CA ARG A 379 -2.67 -7.71 24.46
C ARG A 379 -2.56 -6.53 25.41
N VAL A 380 -2.08 -6.80 26.64
CA VAL A 380 -1.85 -5.78 27.67
C VAL A 380 -0.42 -5.90 28.19
N ILE A 381 0.35 -4.83 28.02
CA ILE A 381 1.73 -4.71 28.49
C ILE A 381 1.80 -3.65 29.58
N GLN A 382 2.52 -3.94 30.67
CA GLN A 382 2.72 -3.02 31.78
C GLN A 382 4.18 -3.01 32.19
N GLY A 383 4.68 -1.85 32.58
CA GLY A 383 6.07 -1.70 32.97
C GLY A 383 6.42 -0.33 33.50
N THR A 384 7.71 -0.13 33.78
CA THR A 384 8.27 1.17 34.13
C THR A 384 8.59 1.94 32.85
N PHE A 385 8.32 3.25 32.84
CA PHE A 385 8.55 4.07 31.65
C PHE A 385 10.00 4.55 31.60
N ASP A 386 10.87 3.63 31.23
CA ASP A 386 12.30 3.82 31.00
C ASP A 386 12.75 2.90 29.85
N LYS A 387 14.00 3.05 29.41
CA LYS A 387 14.51 2.38 28.21
C LYS A 387 14.33 0.86 28.25
N ASN A 388 14.56 0.22 29.39
CA ASN A 388 14.52 -1.24 29.49
C ASN A 388 13.14 -1.74 29.96
N GLY A 389 12.33 -0.86 30.55
CA GLY A 389 10.96 -1.18 30.93
C GLY A 389 9.94 -1.07 29.79
N LEU A 390 10.27 -0.38 28.69
CA LEU A 390 9.43 -0.25 27.50
C LEU A 390 9.64 -1.41 26.51
N PRO A 391 8.66 -1.71 25.65
CA PRO A 391 8.87 -2.61 24.51
C PRO A 391 9.95 -2.09 23.56
N ASP A 392 10.72 -2.99 22.96
CA ASP A 392 11.87 -2.65 22.10
C ASP A 392 11.47 -1.74 20.90
N ASP A 393 10.27 -1.94 20.39
CA ASP A 393 9.64 -1.27 19.25
C ASP A 393 8.77 -0.05 19.63
N PHE A 394 8.68 0.30 20.92
CA PHE A 394 7.92 1.47 21.37
C PHE A 394 8.44 2.79 20.79
N ALA A 395 9.75 2.91 20.61
CA ALA A 395 10.37 4.12 20.07
C ALA A 395 9.92 4.40 18.63
N ASP A 396 9.86 3.36 17.79
CA ASP A 396 9.43 3.46 16.40
C ASP A 396 7.93 3.81 16.32
N PHE A 397 7.09 3.16 17.13
CA PHE A 397 5.68 3.53 17.26
C PHE A 397 5.50 5.00 17.68
N ALA A 398 6.23 5.44 18.72
CA ALA A 398 6.12 6.80 19.24
C ALA A 398 6.54 7.85 18.19
N GLU A 399 7.60 7.59 17.43
CA GLU A 399 8.06 8.47 16.35
C GLU A 399 7.04 8.55 15.21
N THR A 400 6.46 7.42 14.81
CA THR A 400 5.41 7.37 13.77
C THR A 400 4.20 8.21 14.17
N VAL A 401 3.67 8.02 15.39
CA VAL A 401 2.54 8.82 15.89
C VAL A 401 2.92 10.29 16.05
N PHE A 402 4.11 10.59 16.57
CA PHE A 402 4.59 11.95 16.73
C PHE A 402 4.71 12.67 15.39
N SER A 403 5.33 12.04 14.39
CA SER A 403 5.46 12.57 13.03
C SER A 403 4.09 12.82 12.39
N PHE A 404 3.14 11.89 12.56
CA PHE A 404 1.77 12.07 12.10
C PHE A 404 1.11 13.31 12.73
N MET A 405 1.17 13.44 14.06
CA MET A 405 0.60 14.60 14.77
C MET A 405 1.29 15.91 14.38
N ARG A 406 2.61 15.88 14.21
CA ARG A 406 3.44 17.03 13.85
C ARG A 406 3.15 17.53 12.44
N PHE A 407 2.86 16.64 11.49
CA PHE A 407 2.52 17.00 10.11
C PHE A 407 1.35 17.99 10.06
N TYR A 408 0.34 17.82 10.91
CA TYR A 408 -0.81 18.73 11.01
C TYR A 408 -0.55 19.97 11.89
N GLY A 409 0.44 19.90 12.78
CA GLY A 409 0.90 21.03 13.59
C GLY A 409 -0.18 21.66 14.47
N PHE A 410 -0.10 22.99 14.63
CA PHE A 410 -1.03 23.80 15.43
C PHE A 410 -2.04 24.62 14.59
N GLY A 411 -2.02 24.45 13.27
CA GLY A 411 -2.82 25.23 12.31
C GLY A 411 -2.36 26.68 12.16
N GLU A 412 -3.00 27.39 11.24
CA GLU A 412 -2.59 28.74 10.80
C GLU A 412 -3.11 29.88 11.67
N ILE A 413 -4.19 29.67 12.42
CA ILE A 413 -4.91 30.76 13.11
C ILE A 413 -4.09 31.47 14.19
N LEU A 414 -3.13 30.76 14.78
CA LEU A 414 -2.21 31.28 15.79
C LEU A 414 -0.84 31.65 15.22
N ASP A 415 -0.63 31.47 13.91
CA ASP A 415 0.61 31.79 13.24
C ASP A 415 0.63 33.27 12.80
N PRO A 416 1.46 34.13 13.44
CA PRO A 416 1.56 35.54 13.08
C PRO A 416 1.97 35.72 11.61
N SER A 417 2.77 34.80 11.07
CA SER A 417 3.18 34.84 9.67
C SER A 417 2.01 34.69 8.70
N ILE A 418 0.83 34.23 9.16
CA ILE A 418 -0.39 34.14 8.35
C ILE A 418 -1.33 35.31 8.62
N TYR A 419 -1.71 35.58 9.88
CA TYR A 419 -2.71 36.62 10.16
C TYR A 419 -2.18 38.06 10.13
N GLU A 420 -0.86 38.27 10.28
CA GLU A 420 -0.25 39.58 10.10
C GLU A 420 0.03 39.92 8.63
N LYS A 421 -0.12 38.95 7.70
CA LYS A 421 0.02 39.20 6.25
C LYS A 421 -1.04 40.18 5.78
N VAL A 422 -0.59 41.36 5.36
CA VAL A 422 -1.43 42.38 4.74
C VAL A 422 -1.78 41.94 3.31
N LYS A 423 -3.05 42.04 2.92
CA LYS A 423 -3.43 41.81 1.51
C LYS A 423 -2.90 42.94 0.63
N ARG A 424 -2.09 42.59 -0.36
CA ARG A 424 -1.57 43.50 -1.38
C ARG A 424 -2.71 44.22 -2.13
N ARG A 425 -2.58 45.53 -2.34
CA ARG A 425 -3.45 46.30 -3.24
C ARG A 425 -2.91 46.24 -4.66
N LYS A 426 -3.77 46.46 -5.65
CA LYS A 426 -3.44 46.38 -7.09
C LYS A 426 -2.19 47.19 -7.50
N ASN A 427 -1.92 48.29 -6.82
CA ASN A 427 -0.82 49.20 -7.15
C ASN A 427 0.37 49.10 -6.17
N ASP A 428 0.35 48.14 -5.24
CA ASP A 428 1.45 47.97 -4.29
C ASP A 428 2.61 47.21 -4.96
N TYR A 429 3.83 47.61 -4.61
CA TYR A 429 5.07 46.91 -4.92
C TYR A 429 5.33 45.80 -3.92
N ILE A 430 5.79 44.64 -4.40
CA ILE A 430 6.22 43.52 -3.56
C ILE A 430 7.70 43.70 -3.27
N PHE A 431 8.03 43.99 -2.01
CA PHE A 431 9.40 44.06 -1.52
C PHE A 431 9.73 42.79 -0.74
N CYS A 432 10.67 42.01 -1.25
CA CYS A 432 11.18 40.82 -0.61
C CYS A 432 12.51 41.13 0.07
N SER A 433 12.59 40.86 1.36
CA SER A 433 13.84 40.87 2.10
C SER A 433 14.51 39.51 1.94
N VAL A 434 15.76 39.51 1.46
CA VAL A 434 16.52 38.28 1.21
C VAL A 434 17.80 38.25 2.05
N THR A 435 18.24 37.06 2.44
CA THR A 435 19.55 36.84 3.06
C THR A 435 20.44 36.00 2.16
N PHE A 436 21.71 36.35 2.11
CA PHE A 436 22.75 35.54 1.48
C PHE A 436 23.32 34.59 2.52
N ASP A 437 23.76 33.40 2.09
CA ASP A 437 24.47 32.47 2.95
C ASP A 437 25.64 33.17 3.64
N GLU A 438 25.71 33.03 4.97
CA GLU A 438 26.67 33.67 5.89
C GLU A 438 26.43 35.17 6.23
N GLY A 439 25.35 35.79 5.77
CA GLY A 439 25.04 37.20 6.03
C GLY A 439 24.07 37.46 7.19
N TYR A 440 24.47 38.28 8.18
CA TYR A 440 23.55 38.80 9.23
C TYR A 440 22.66 39.97 8.77
N LYS A 441 22.75 40.38 7.50
CA LYS A 441 22.02 41.53 6.94
C LYS A 441 21.13 41.06 5.81
N SER A 442 19.89 41.52 5.84
CA SER A 442 18.97 41.32 4.73
C SER A 442 18.99 42.49 3.75
N TYR A 443 18.60 42.22 2.50
CA TYR A 443 18.56 43.20 1.42
C TYR A 443 17.21 43.15 0.72
N TYR A 444 16.69 44.31 0.31
CA TYR A 444 15.43 44.40 -0.41
C TYR A 444 15.60 44.16 -1.91
N TYR A 445 14.74 43.30 -2.45
CA TYR A 445 14.51 43.08 -3.87
C TYR A 445 13.03 43.28 -4.19
N ILE A 446 12.72 43.60 -5.45
CA ILE A 446 11.34 43.76 -5.93
C ILE A 446 10.95 42.57 -6.80
N THR A 447 9.71 42.12 -6.70
CA THR A 447 9.12 41.15 -7.62
C THR A 447 7.73 41.57 -8.07
N ASP A 448 7.27 41.04 -9.19
CA ASP A 448 5.85 41.09 -9.59
C ASP A 448 5.16 39.73 -9.39
N ASP A 449 5.91 38.72 -8.95
CA ASP A 449 5.45 37.35 -8.69
C ASP A 449 4.92 37.23 -7.25
N ASP A 450 3.60 37.17 -7.11
CA ASP A 450 2.89 37.01 -5.84
C ASP A 450 2.90 35.55 -5.32
N SER A 451 3.48 34.61 -6.08
CA SER A 451 3.60 33.19 -5.67
C SER A 451 4.85 32.90 -4.83
N ILE A 452 5.73 33.89 -4.66
CA ILE A 452 6.92 33.78 -3.80
C ILE A 452 6.50 33.90 -2.33
N GLU A 453 6.94 32.95 -1.51
CA GLU A 453 6.67 32.89 -0.08
C GLU A 453 7.96 33.01 0.75
N VAL A 454 7.81 33.32 2.05
CA VAL A 454 8.94 33.30 2.99
C VAL A 454 9.45 31.86 3.11
N GLY A 455 10.77 31.67 3.06
CA GLY A 455 11.44 30.38 2.99
C GLY A 455 11.75 29.89 1.56
N ASP A 456 11.23 30.56 0.52
CA ASP A 456 11.57 30.22 -0.86
C ASP A 456 13.02 30.61 -1.20
N SER A 457 13.69 29.76 -1.97
CA SER A 457 14.95 30.10 -2.64
C SER A 457 14.67 30.76 -3.99
N VAL A 458 15.31 31.90 -4.24
CA VAL A 458 15.13 32.70 -5.46
C VAL A 458 16.46 33.09 -6.08
N LEU A 459 16.46 33.30 -7.40
CA LEU A 459 17.61 33.84 -8.12
C LEU A 459 17.55 35.37 -8.15
N VAL A 460 18.62 36.01 -7.71
CA VAL A 460 18.75 37.47 -7.68
C VAL A 460 20.05 37.93 -8.33
N PRO A 461 20.07 39.14 -8.93
CA PRO A 461 21.32 39.77 -9.35
C PRO A 461 22.04 40.39 -8.14
N ALA A 462 23.27 39.96 -7.88
CA ALA A 462 24.13 40.42 -6.80
C ALA A 462 25.35 41.20 -7.34
N GLY A 463 25.99 42.00 -6.48
CA GLY A 463 27.20 42.76 -6.85
C GLY A 463 26.98 43.91 -7.86
N LYS A 464 28.08 44.53 -8.30
CA LYS A 464 28.07 45.60 -9.33
C LYS A 464 28.03 45.03 -10.75
N ASP A 465 28.51 43.81 -10.90
CA ASP A 465 28.57 43.00 -12.10
C ASP A 465 27.24 42.27 -12.41
N ASN A 466 26.27 42.28 -11.47
CA ASN A 466 24.99 41.60 -11.60
C ASN A 466 25.13 40.09 -11.85
N HIS A 467 26.12 39.45 -11.22
CA HIS A 467 26.17 37.99 -11.22
C HIS A 467 24.94 37.42 -10.49
N THR A 468 24.51 36.24 -10.90
CA THR A 468 23.35 35.57 -10.30
C THR A 468 23.76 34.91 -8.99
N ALA A 469 22.91 35.03 -7.97
CA ALA A 469 23.05 34.35 -6.69
C ALA A 469 21.72 33.73 -6.27
N ILE A 470 21.79 32.59 -5.59
CA ILE A 470 20.66 31.98 -4.89
C ILE A 470 20.59 32.59 -3.50
N VAL A 471 19.41 33.04 -3.11
CA VAL A 471 19.14 33.62 -1.79
C VAL A 471 17.79 33.13 -1.26
N GLU A 472 17.65 33.10 0.06
CA GLU A 472 16.40 32.74 0.73
C GLU A 472 15.57 34.00 1.03
N ILE A 473 14.27 33.92 0.81
CA ILE A 473 13.31 34.95 1.22
C ILE A 473 13.08 34.87 2.72
N VAL A 474 13.36 35.94 3.45
CA VAL A 474 13.15 36.00 4.91
C VAL A 474 11.97 36.87 5.34
N ASN A 475 11.50 37.77 4.46
CA ASN A 475 10.31 38.58 4.72
C ASN A 475 9.71 39.11 3.40
N ILE A 476 8.40 39.35 3.37
CA ILE A 476 7.69 39.95 2.23
C ILE A 476 6.80 41.08 2.75
N GLU A 477 6.92 42.25 2.14
CA GLU A 477 6.17 43.45 2.50
C GLU A 477 5.58 44.10 1.25
N TYR A 478 4.40 44.70 1.40
CA TYR A 478 3.71 45.43 0.33
C TYR A 478 3.72 46.92 0.62
N PHE A 479 4.19 47.71 -0.35
CA PHE A 479 4.27 49.17 -0.22
C PHE A 479 3.58 49.86 -1.37
N SER A 480 2.81 50.91 -1.08
CA SER A 480 2.37 51.85 -2.12
C SER A 480 3.57 52.61 -2.71
N GLU A 481 3.43 53.19 -3.90
CA GLU A 481 4.52 53.92 -4.57
C GLU A 481 5.13 55.04 -3.70
N GLU A 482 4.33 55.66 -2.83
CA GLU A 482 4.74 56.76 -1.94
C GLU A 482 5.47 56.27 -0.68
N GLU A 483 5.31 54.99 -0.32
CA GLU A 483 5.76 54.40 0.95
C GLU A 483 6.92 53.41 0.77
N VAL A 484 7.43 53.22 -0.45
CA VAL A 484 8.50 52.25 -0.73
C VAL A 484 9.76 52.52 0.11
N PRO A 485 10.38 51.49 0.71
CA PRO A 485 11.56 51.66 1.57
C PRO A 485 12.80 52.07 0.78
N LEU A 486 12.82 51.78 -0.53
CA LEU A 486 13.89 52.14 -1.46
C LEU A 486 13.28 52.57 -2.80
N PRO A 487 13.90 53.51 -3.54
CA PRO A 487 13.41 53.93 -4.85
C PRO A 487 13.30 52.75 -5.82
N VAL A 488 12.11 52.49 -6.36
CA VAL A 488 11.80 51.34 -7.24
C VAL A 488 12.79 51.22 -8.39
N GLY A 489 13.16 52.32 -9.04
CA GLY A 489 14.12 52.32 -10.16
C GLY A 489 15.57 52.00 -9.78
N LYS A 490 15.91 51.98 -8.49
CA LYS A 490 17.25 51.65 -7.97
C LYS A 490 17.30 50.28 -7.29
N THR A 491 16.17 49.74 -6.88
CA THR A 491 16.07 48.43 -6.24
C THR A 491 16.12 47.34 -7.31
N LYS A 492 16.96 46.33 -7.09
CA LYS A 492 17.08 45.20 -8.01
C LYS A 492 15.85 44.30 -7.94
N ARG A 493 15.58 43.57 -9.02
CA ARG A 493 14.43 42.66 -9.12
C ARG A 493 14.84 41.21 -8.96
N ILE A 494 13.97 40.42 -8.34
CA ILE A 494 14.07 38.96 -8.35
C ILE A 494 13.92 38.49 -9.79
N ILE A 495 14.76 37.54 -10.22
CA ILE A 495 14.73 37.00 -11.59
C ILE A 495 13.59 35.97 -11.68
N ARG A 496 13.60 34.98 -10.79
CA ARG A 496 12.57 33.94 -10.64
C ARG A 496 12.81 33.11 -9.36
N LYS A 497 11.83 32.31 -8.97
CA LYS A 497 11.98 31.21 -8.00
C LYS A 497 12.91 30.13 -8.54
N CYS A 498 13.71 29.52 -7.66
CA CYS A 498 14.63 28.44 -8.02
C CYS A 498 13.87 27.17 -8.42
N THR A 499 14.47 26.40 -9.32
CA THR A 499 14.07 25.03 -9.70
C THR A 499 15.12 24.04 -9.23
N GLU A 500 14.80 22.74 -9.23
CA GLU A 500 15.75 21.69 -8.80
C GLU A 500 17.10 21.78 -9.56
N ASP A 501 17.07 22.04 -10.86
CA ASP A 501 18.26 22.24 -11.71
C ASP A 501 19.23 23.33 -11.22
N ASP A 502 18.74 24.35 -10.49
CA ASP A 502 19.57 25.45 -10.01
C ASP A 502 20.47 25.04 -8.84
N PHE A 503 20.03 24.06 -8.04
CA PHE A 503 20.79 23.54 -6.90
C PHE A 503 21.87 22.55 -7.34
N ASP A 504 21.66 21.84 -8.46
CA ASP A 504 22.63 20.90 -9.00
C ASP A 504 23.81 21.61 -9.69
N GLN A 505 23.57 22.76 -10.32
CA GLN A 505 24.63 23.57 -10.93
C GLN A 505 25.62 24.18 -9.93
N GLN A 506 25.25 24.34 -8.64
CA GLN A 506 26.17 24.77 -7.59
C GLN A 506 27.08 23.66 -7.04
N LYS A 507 26.73 22.38 -7.24
CA LYS A 507 27.54 21.24 -6.75
C LYS A 507 28.72 20.88 -7.65
N GLU A 508 28.77 21.39 -8.88
CA GLU A 508 29.84 21.13 -9.85
C GLU A 508 30.94 22.22 -9.91
N VAL A 509 30.93 23.22 -9.01
CA VAL A 509 31.93 24.31 -8.97
C VAL A 509 32.86 24.23 -7.78
#